data_AF-A0A7C3CVN3-F1
#
_entry.id   AF-A0A7C3CVN3-F1
#
_cell.length_a   1.000
_cell.length_b   1.000
_cell.length_c   1.000
_cell.angle_alpha   90.00
_cell.angle_beta   90.00
_cell.angle_gamma   90.00
#
_symmetry.space_group_name_H-M   'P 1'
#
loop_
_entity.id
_entity.type
_entity.pdbx_description
1 polymer ?
#
loop_
_entity_poly.entity_id
_entity_poly.type
_entity_poly.pdbx_seq_one_letter_code
_entity_poly.pdbx_strand_id
1 'polypeptide(L)' 'MSDNETKILSEKIIELESKLAFQEHTIQELNEVVTLQQTELMLFKNQLKLLHERLESQSESNIVDASKETPPPHY' A
#
# COMPACT_ATOMS: atom_id res chain seq x y z
N MET A 1 -34.98 39.44 -22.13
CA MET A 1 -35.35 38.21 -21.41
C MET A 1 -34.29 37.12 -21.61
N SER A 2 -33.67 36.97 -22.80
CA SER A 2 -32.60 35.98 -23.05
C SER A 2 -31.27 36.26 -22.30
N ASP A 3 -30.78 37.50 -22.30
CA ASP A 3 -29.40 37.78 -21.85
C ASP A 3 -29.17 37.53 -20.35
N ASN A 4 -30.19 37.74 -19.52
CA ASN A 4 -30.09 37.53 -18.08
C ASN A 4 -30.02 36.03 -17.73
N GLU A 5 -30.78 35.19 -18.44
CA GLU A 5 -30.72 33.74 -18.27
C GLU A 5 -29.38 33.17 -18.75
N THR A 6 -28.87 33.66 -19.88
CA THR A 6 -27.54 33.29 -20.37
C THR A 6 -26.45 33.67 -19.38
N LYS A 7 -26.54 34.85 -18.76
CA LYS A 7 -25.60 35.29 -17.72
C LYS A 7 -25.64 34.39 -16.50
N ILE A 8 -26.82 34.08 -15.97
CA ILE A 8 -26.98 33.19 -14.81
C ILE A 8 -26.42 31.79 -15.12
N LEU A 9 -26.67 31.26 -16.32
CA LEU A 9 -26.15 29.96 -16.72
C LEU A 9 -24.62 29.97 -16.83
N SER A 10 -24.03 31.03 -17.40
CA SER A 10 -22.58 31.20 -17.47
C SER A 10 -21.93 31.25 -16.09
N GLU A 11 -22.54 31.97 -15.13
CA GLU A 11 -22.05 32.05 -13.75
C GLU A 11 -22.08 30.66 -13.07
N LYS A 12 -23.15 29.89 -13.29
CA LYS A 12 -23.24 28.51 -12.78
C LYS A 12 -22.20 27.58 -13.41
N ILE A 13 -21.92 27.73 -14.70
CA ILE A 13 -20.90 26.92 -15.38
C ILE A 13 -19.53 27.21 -14.76
N ILE A 14 -19.17 28.48 -14.55
CA ILE A 14 -17.90 28.87 -13.91
C ILE A 14 -17.80 28.30 -12.50
N GLU A 15 -18.89 28.35 -11.72
CA GLU A 15 -18.92 27.76 -10.38
C GLU A 15 -18.70 26.25 -10.42
N LEU A 16 -19.34 25.55 -11.37
CA LEU A 16 -19.17 24.10 -11.54
C LEU A 16 -17.76 23.73 -11.99
N GLU A 17 -17.16 24.51 -12.91
CA GLU A 17 -15.78 24.32 -13.35
C GLU A 17 -14.79 24.51 -12.20
N SER A 18 -15.00 25.53 -11.36
CA SER A 18 -14.18 25.74 -10.16
C SER A 18 -14.29 24.57 -9.18
N LYS A 19 -15.51 24.08 -8.93
CA LYS A 19 -15.74 22.89 -8.09
C LYS A 19 -15.10 21.64 -8.68
N LEU A 20 -15.20 21.46 -9.99
CA LEU A 20 -14.61 20.32 -10.70
C LEU A 20 -13.08 20.33 -10.57
N ALA A 21 -12.44 21.48 -10.82
CA ALA A 21 -10.99 21.62 -10.67
C ALA A 21 -10.51 21.30 -9.25
N PHE A 22 -11.27 21.73 -8.23
CA PHE A 22 -10.96 21.39 -6.84
C PHE A 22 -11.11 19.88 -6.57
N GLN A 23 -12.15 19.24 -7.12
CA GLN A 23 -12.34 17.79 -6.99
C GLN A 23 -11.24 17.01 -7.71
N GLU A 24 -10.84 17.42 -8.91
CA GLU A 24 -9.74 16.80 -9.66
C GLU A 24 -8.43 16.89 -8.87
N HIS A 25 -8.13 18.05 -8.28
CA HIS A 25 -6.98 18.20 -7.41
C HIS A 25 -7.05 17.27 -6.19
N THR A 26 -8.20 17.21 -5.53
CA THR A 26 -8.42 16.34 -4.36
C THR A 26 -8.23 14.86 -4.73
N ILE A 27 -8.73 14.43 -5.89
CA ILE A 27 -8.57 13.06 -6.38
C ILE A 27 -7.09 12.73 -6.60
N GLN A 28 -6.33 13.66 -7.18
CA GLN A 28 -4.91 13.48 -7.40
C GLN A 28 -4.14 13.32 -6.08
N GLU A 29 -4.42 14.17 -5.09
CA GLU A 29 -3.80 14.07 -3.76
C GLU A 29 -4.14 12.74 -3.07
N LEU A 30 -5.41 12.31 -3.13
CA LEU A 30 -5.84 11.03 -2.56
C LEU A 30 -5.14 9.85 -3.26
N ASN A 31 -5.00 9.90 -4.59
CA ASN A 31 -4.32 8.85 -5.35
C ASN A 31 -2.83 8.74 -4.95
N GLU A 32 -2.16 9.88 -4.74
CA GLU A 32 -0.77 9.90 -4.27
C GLU A 32 -0.65 9.26 -2.89
N VAL A 33 -1.51 9.63 -1.94
CA VAL A 33 -1.53 9.05 -0.58
C VAL A 33 -1.78 7.54 -0.63
N VAL A 34 -2.78 7.08 -1.39
CA VAL A 34 -3.11 5.65 -1.51
C VAL A 34 -1.94 4.86 -2.12
N THR A 35 -1.27 5.43 -3.12
CA THR A 35 -0.13 4.77 -3.77
C THR A 35 1.07 4.64 -2.82
N LEU A 36 1.34 5.67 -2.02
CA LEU A 36 2.37 5.63 -0.99
C LEU A 36 2.03 4.57 0.08
N GLN A 37 0.80 4.57 0.59
CA GLN A 37 0.34 3.58 1.57
C GLN A 37 0.44 2.15 1.03
N GLN A 38 0.07 1.92 -0.23
CA GLN A 38 0.19 0.61 -0.86
C GLN A 38 1.65 0.13 -0.91
N THR A 39 2.59 1.04 -1.16
CA THR A 39 4.03 0.76 -1.17
C THR A 39 4.52 0.35 0.21
N GLU A 40 4.13 1.09 1.25
CA GLU A 40 4.46 0.76 2.64
C GLU A 40 3.87 -0.59 3.07
N LEU A 41 2.61 -0.87 2.70
CA LEU A 41 1.97 -2.15 2.98
C LEU A 41 2.70 -3.32 2.31
N MET A 42 3.18 -3.14 1.08
CA MET A 42 3.99 -4.17 0.41
C MET A 42 5.30 -4.43 1.15
N LEU A 43 5.98 -3.38 1.62
CA LEU A 43 7.19 -3.51 2.43
C LEU A 43 6.91 -4.27 3.73
N PHE A 44 5.85 -3.92 4.47
CA PHE A 44 5.49 -4.60 5.70
C PHE A 44 5.10 -6.06 5.48
N LYS A 45 4.33 -6.37 4.43
CA LYS A 45 4.00 -7.76 4.08
C LYS A 45 5.25 -8.59 3.81
N ASN A 46 6.24 -8.03 3.12
CA ASN A 46 7.51 -8.72 2.87
C ASN A 46 8.29 -8.96 4.15
N GLN A 47 8.36 -7.97 5.05
CA GLN A 47 9.03 -8.13 6.35
C GLN A 47 8.35 -9.21 7.21
N LEU A 48 7.01 -9.22 7.26
CA LEU A 48 6.26 -10.26 7.97
C LEU A 48 6.53 -11.66 7.40
N LYS A 49 6.61 -11.79 6.07
CA LYS A 49 6.95 -13.05 5.42
C LYS A 49 8.35 -13.54 5.83
N LEU A 50 9.35 -12.66 5.79
CA LEU A 50 10.72 -12.99 6.21
C LEU A 50 10.80 -13.39 7.70
N LEU A 51 10.04 -12.70 8.56
CA LEU A 51 9.95 -13.05 9.98
C LEU A 51 9.32 -14.43 10.17
N HIS A 52 8.26 -14.73 9.43
CA HIS A 52 7.61 -16.04 9.47
C HIS A 52 8.58 -17.15 9.02
N GLU A 53 9.28 -16.97 7.89
CA GLU A 53 10.29 -17.93 7.40
C GLU A 53 11.43 -18.14 8.41
N ARG A 54 11.86 -17.09 9.11
CA ARG A 54 12.86 -17.20 10.17
C ARG A 54 12.35 -17.99 11.37
N LEU A 55 11.08 -17.84 11.75
CA LEU A 55 10.51 -18.58 12.88
C LEU A 55 10.36 -20.07 12.54
N GLU A 56 9.91 -20.41 11.33
CA GLU A 56 9.81 -21.80 10.87
C GLU A 56 11.19 -22.47 10.76
N SER A 57 12.20 -21.78 10.22
CA SER A 57 13.56 -22.35 10.19
C SER A 57 14.17 -22.58 11.59
N GLN A 58 13.81 -21.74 12.57
CA GLN A 58 14.23 -21.94 13.96
C GLN A 58 13.50 -23.11 14.64
N SER A 59 12.20 -23.30 14.40
CA SER A 59 11.47 -24.46 14.93
C SER A 59 12.01 -25.76 14.32
N GLU A 60 12.27 -25.79 13.01
CA GLU A 60 12.90 -26.95 12.35
C GLU A 60 14.30 -27.24 12.89
N SER A 61 15.13 -26.22 13.13
CA SER A 61 16.48 -26.40 13.69
C SER A 61 16.49 -27.00 15.10
N ASN A 62 15.46 -26.74 15.91
CA ASN A 62 15.30 -27.35 17.24
C ASN A 62 14.74 -28.78 17.18
N ILE A 63 14.21 -29.21 16.02
CA ILE A 63 13.64 -30.54 15.78
C ILE A 63 14.63 -31.46 15.05
N VAL A 64 15.76 -30.94 14.53
CA VAL A 64 16.90 -31.77 14.10
C VAL A 64 17.57 -32.35 15.35
N ASP A 65 16.96 -33.46 15.74
CA ASP A 65 17.26 -34.37 16.82
C ASP A 65 18.76 -34.52 17.13
N ALA A 66 19.13 -34.16 18.36
CA ALA A 66 20.42 -34.47 18.97
C ALA A 66 20.75 -35.99 18.98
N SER A 67 19.81 -36.85 18.57
CA SER A 67 20.02 -38.29 18.38
C SER A 67 20.80 -38.68 17.12
N LYS A 68 21.06 -37.74 16.19
CA LYS A 68 21.80 -38.00 14.92
C LYS A 68 23.26 -37.53 14.90
N GLU A 69 23.87 -37.27 16.06
CA GLU A 69 25.34 -37.17 16.12
C GLU A 69 25.96 -38.57 16.04
N THR A 70 26.25 -39.05 14.83
CA THR A 70 27.11 -40.23 14.65
C THR A 70 28.51 -39.95 15.21
N PRO A 71 29.10 -40.83 16.03
CA PRO A 71 30.39 -40.58 16.68
C PRO A 71 31.49 -40.30 15.64
N PRO A 72 32.45 -39.40 15.94
CA PRO A 72 33.52 -39.08 15.01
C PRO A 72 34.39 -40.32 14.71
N PRO A 73 34.82 -40.50 13.45
CA PRO A 73 35.67 -41.62 13.08
C PRO A 73 37.04 -41.47 13.74
N HIS A 74 37.36 -42.38 14.66
CA HIS A 74 38.69 -42.49 15.24
C HIS A 74 39.61 -43.20 14.23
N TYR A 75 40.59 -42.47 13.69
CA TYR A 75 41.68 -42.97 12.84
C TYR A 75 42.82 -43.57 13.67
#